data_AF-A0A934MN49-F1
#
_entry.id   AF-A0A934MN49-F1
#
_cell.length_a   1.000
_cell.length_b   1.000
_cell.length_c   1.000
_cell.angle_alpha   90.00
_cell.angle_beta   90.00
_cell.angle_gamma   90.00
#
_symmetry.space_group_name_H-M   'P 1'
#
loop_
_entity.id
_entity.type
_entity.pdbx_description
1 polymer ?
#
loop_
_entity_poly.entity_id
_entity_poly.type
_entity_poly.pdbx_seq_one_letter_code
_entity_poly.pdbx_strand_id
1 'polypeptide(L)'
;MTGIGLKLLAVVFSVTAALAPVAASADQNEATAVAIWFVEEDGSTKPYYFHDPANPMPRWSCEPRLDYLTKMFFRMTRQNPDLKDKTAVRSACVPVSSIE
;
A
#
# COMPACT_ATOMS: atom_id res chain seq x y z
N MET A 1 -67.54 -17.82 -19.95
CA MET A 1 -67.44 -18.04 -18.49
C MET A 1 -66.23 -18.91 -18.22
N THR A 2 -65.58 -18.67 -17.07
CA THR A 2 -64.36 -19.30 -16.50
C THR A 2 -63.01 -19.06 -17.17
N GLY A 3 -62.15 -18.31 -16.45
CA GLY A 3 -60.72 -18.14 -16.68
C GLY A 3 -60.10 -17.35 -15.52
N ILE A 4 -59.70 -18.05 -14.46
CA ILE A 4 -59.04 -17.53 -13.26
C ILE A 4 -57.61 -17.13 -13.61
N GLY A 5 -57.13 -15.98 -13.14
CA GLY A 5 -55.76 -15.54 -13.40
C GLY A 5 -55.29 -14.42 -12.49
N LEU A 6 -55.21 -14.71 -11.18
CA LEU A 6 -54.45 -13.92 -10.21
C LEU A 6 -52.99 -13.76 -10.68
N LYS A 7 -52.47 -12.53 -10.68
CA LYS A 7 -51.06 -12.24 -10.34
C LYS A 7 -50.86 -10.73 -10.12
N LEU A 8 -50.94 -10.33 -8.85
CA LEU A 8 -50.23 -9.16 -8.36
C LEU A 8 -48.74 -9.34 -8.67
N LEU A 9 -48.13 -8.39 -9.37
CA LEU A 9 -46.68 -8.23 -9.39
C LEU A 9 -46.37 -6.85 -8.81
N ALA A 10 -46.22 -6.83 -7.49
CA ALA A 10 -45.51 -5.78 -6.79
C ALA A 10 -44.03 -5.88 -7.20
N VAL A 11 -43.58 -4.94 -8.04
CA VAL A 11 -42.14 -4.79 -8.29
C VAL A 11 -41.57 -4.01 -7.11
N VAL A 12 -40.92 -4.77 -6.23
CA VAL A 12 -40.20 -4.30 -5.05
C VAL A 12 -39.04 -3.40 -5.49
N PHE A 13 -39.05 -2.18 -4.95
CA PHE A 13 -37.92 -1.25 -4.93
C PHE A 13 -36.68 -1.97 -4.40
N SER A 14 -35.76 -2.38 -5.27
CA SER A 14 -34.45 -2.87 -4.86
C SER A 14 -33.52 -1.67 -4.74
N VAL A 15 -33.51 -1.02 -3.58
CA VAL A 15 -32.43 -0.10 -3.20
C VAL A 15 -31.20 -0.97 -2.95
N THR A 16 -30.35 -1.13 -3.95
CA THR A 16 -28.98 -1.61 -3.73
C THR A 16 -28.25 -0.57 -2.90
N ALA A 17 -28.18 -0.80 -1.59
CA ALA A 17 -27.25 -0.10 -0.71
C ALA A 17 -25.83 -0.42 -1.19
N ALA A 18 -25.22 0.54 -1.87
CA ALA A 18 -23.80 0.48 -2.21
C ALA A 18 -23.01 0.55 -0.90
N LEU A 19 -22.50 -0.60 -0.45
CA LEU A 19 -21.47 -0.66 0.59
C LEU A 19 -20.20 -0.06 -0.01
N ALA A 20 -20.01 1.24 0.15
CA ALA A 20 -18.73 1.87 -0.13
C ALA A 20 -17.69 1.24 0.82
N PRO A 21 -16.54 0.76 0.33
CA PRO A 21 -15.48 0.34 1.21
C PRO A 21 -15.02 1.57 1.99
N VAL A 22 -15.23 1.59 3.30
CA VAL A 22 -14.52 2.49 4.19
C VAL A 22 -13.05 2.11 4.08
N ALA A 23 -12.33 2.80 3.19
CA ALA A 23 -10.88 2.81 3.23
C ALA A 23 -10.51 3.33 4.62
N ALA A 24 -10.02 2.44 5.48
CA ALA A 24 -9.49 2.84 6.78
C ALA A 24 -8.47 3.94 6.51
N SER A 25 -8.75 5.15 7.00
CA SER A 25 -7.83 6.27 6.88
C SER A 25 -6.53 5.85 7.56
N ALA A 26 -5.43 5.84 6.81
CA ALA A 26 -4.13 5.49 7.35
C ALA A 26 -3.77 6.47 8.48
N ASP A 27 -3.38 5.95 9.64
CA ASP A 27 -2.96 6.77 10.77
C ASP A 27 -1.73 7.61 10.37
N GLN A 28 -1.89 8.92 10.42
CA GLN A 28 -0.86 9.87 10.00
C GLN A 28 0.34 9.87 10.96
N ASN A 29 0.15 9.48 12.21
CA ASN A 29 1.21 9.43 13.23
C ASN A 29 1.86 8.04 13.35
N GLU A 30 1.42 7.06 12.56
CA GLU A 30 1.99 5.72 12.60
C GLU A 30 3.48 5.74 12.20
N ALA A 31 4.30 5.01 12.94
CA ALA A 31 5.71 4.79 12.63
C ALA A 31 5.84 4.11 11.27
N THR A 32 6.61 4.73 10.38
CA THR A 32 6.69 4.37 8.97
C THR A 32 8.14 4.13 8.55
N ALA A 33 8.35 3.11 7.72
CA ALA A 33 9.59 2.85 7.01
C ALA A 33 9.46 3.20 5.53
N VAL A 34 10.58 3.55 4.91
CA VAL A 34 10.69 3.57 3.45
C VAL A 34 11.02 2.15 3.00
N ALA A 35 10.12 1.55 2.23
CA ALA A 35 10.36 0.28 1.56
C ALA A 35 10.72 0.53 0.10
N ILE A 36 11.79 -0.10 -0.38
CA ILE A 36 12.21 -0.08 -1.78
C ILE A 36 12.26 -1.52 -2.26
N TRP A 37 11.50 -1.83 -3.31
CA TRP A 37 11.42 -3.17 -3.85
C TRP A 37 12.43 -3.36 -4.97
N PHE A 38 13.21 -4.42 -4.86
CA PHE A 38 14.24 -4.81 -5.81
C PHE A 38 13.86 -6.11 -6.51
N VAL A 39 14.24 -6.23 -7.77
CA VAL A 39 14.19 -7.49 -8.51
C VAL A 39 15.37 -8.35 -8.08
N GLU A 40 15.07 -9.58 -7.69
CA GLU A 40 16.03 -10.62 -7.33
C GLU A 40 16.46 -11.44 -8.56
N GLU A 41 17.52 -12.25 -8.43
CA GLU A 41 18.02 -13.09 -9.53
C GLU A 41 16.98 -14.12 -10.03
N ASP A 42 16.09 -14.56 -9.14
CA ASP A 42 14.98 -15.48 -9.45
C ASP A 42 13.76 -14.77 -10.09
N GLY A 43 13.87 -13.45 -10.34
CA GLY A 43 12.79 -12.61 -10.86
C GLY A 43 11.74 -12.22 -9.81
N SER A 44 11.87 -12.69 -8.57
CA SER A 44 11.00 -12.24 -7.48
C SER A 44 11.29 -10.77 -7.12
N THR A 45 10.35 -10.15 -6.43
CA THR A 45 10.49 -8.76 -5.98
C THR A 45 10.44 -8.70 -4.47
N LYS A 46 11.53 -8.25 -3.83
CA LYS A 46 11.65 -8.19 -2.36
C LYS A 46 11.86 -6.76 -1.86
N PRO A 47 11.20 -6.38 -0.75
CA PRO A 47 11.42 -5.08 -0.14
C PRO A 47 12.73 -5.03 0.64
N TYR A 48 13.41 -3.89 0.56
CA TYR A 48 14.42 -3.45 1.51
C TYR A 48 13.84 -2.29 2.32
N TYR A 49 13.93 -2.39 3.64
CA TYR A 49 13.35 -1.40 4.55
C TYR A 49 14.43 -0.48 5.11
N PHE A 50 14.15 0.81 5.12
CA PHE A 50 14.98 1.83 5.74
C PHE A 50 14.12 2.67 6.70
N HIS A 51 14.47 2.63 7.98
CA HIS A 51 13.91 3.47 9.03
C HIS A 51 14.90 3.59 10.20
N ASP A 52 14.75 4.63 11.01
CA ASP A 52 15.44 4.75 12.30
C ASP A 52 14.53 4.18 13.40
N PRO A 53 14.89 3.06 14.05
CA PRO A 53 14.07 2.48 15.11
C PRO A 53 14.06 3.34 16.39
N ALA A 54 15.06 4.20 16.60
CA ALA A 54 15.11 5.11 17.74
C ALA A 54 14.27 6.38 17.51
N ASN A 55 14.18 6.82 16.25
CA ASN A 55 13.40 8.00 15.84
C ASN A 55 12.48 7.67 14.65
N PRO A 56 11.38 6.93 14.87
CA PRO A 56 10.50 6.53 13.80
C PRO A 56 9.85 7.73 13.12
N MET A 57 9.79 7.70 11.79
CA MET A 57 9.19 8.76 10.99
C MET A 57 7.67 8.56 10.90
N PRO A 58 6.84 9.58 11.19
CA PRO A 58 5.40 9.46 11.01
C PRO A 58 5.02 9.49 9.51
N ARG A 59 3.90 8.88 9.17
CA ARG A 59 3.41 8.78 7.78
C ARG A 59 3.28 10.13 7.09
N TRP A 60 2.73 11.14 7.78
CA TRP A 60 2.58 12.50 7.24
C TRP A 60 3.93 13.14 6.84
N SER A 61 5.05 12.71 7.44
CA SER A 61 6.39 13.18 7.08
C SER A 61 7.00 12.33 5.97
N CYS A 62 6.74 11.02 5.96
CA CYS A 62 7.28 10.08 4.98
C CYS A 62 6.72 10.33 3.57
N GLU A 63 5.40 10.34 3.42
CA GLU A 63 4.72 10.38 2.12
C GLU A 63 5.16 11.55 1.23
N PRO A 64 5.14 12.82 1.70
CA PRO A 64 5.59 13.95 0.86
C PRO A 64 7.10 13.93 0.59
N ARG A 65 7.89 13.17 1.35
CA ARG A 65 9.35 13.09 1.23
C ARG A 65 9.83 11.82 0.53
N LEU A 66 8.93 10.95 0.09
CA LEU A 66 9.29 9.62 -0.41
C LEU A 66 10.35 9.68 -1.52
N ASP A 67 10.17 10.53 -2.54
CA ASP A 67 11.15 10.67 -3.63
C ASP A 67 12.54 11.09 -3.11
N TYR A 68 12.58 12.07 -2.21
CA TYR A 68 13.82 12.53 -1.59
C TYR A 68 14.49 11.41 -0.78
N LEU A 69 13.72 10.71 0.05
CA LEU A 69 14.23 9.62 0.89
C LEU A 69 14.74 8.45 0.05
N THR A 70 14.05 8.11 -1.04
CA THR A 70 14.49 7.10 -2.01
C THR A 70 15.81 7.50 -2.68
N LYS A 71 15.97 8.76 -3.11
CA LYS A 71 17.24 9.25 -3.66
C LYS A 71 18.37 9.22 -2.64
N MET A 72 18.08 9.59 -1.39
CA MET A 72 19.04 9.54 -0.30
C MET A 72 19.48 8.11 0.00
N PHE A 73 18.55 7.16 0.00
CA PHE A 73 18.84 5.73 0.12
C PHE A 73 19.86 5.29 -0.93
N PHE A 74 19.59 5.52 -2.22
CA PHE A 74 20.51 5.12 -3.30
C PHE A 74 21.87 5.81 -3.21
N ARG A 75 21.90 7.06 -2.73
CA ARG A 75 23.17 7.76 -2.49
C ARG A 75 24.01 7.06 -1.42
N MET A 76 23.39 6.62 -0.34
CA MET A 76 24.07 5.94 0.77
C MET A 76 24.44 4.49 0.43
N THR A 77 23.61 3.80 -0.35
CA THR A 77 23.80 2.38 -0.68
C THR A 77 24.50 2.13 -2.01
N ARG A 78 24.98 3.18 -2.70
CA ARG A 78 25.65 3.06 -4.00
C ARG A 78 26.81 2.06 -4.04
N GLN A 79 27.51 1.88 -2.92
CA GLN A 79 28.64 0.96 -2.80
C GLN A 79 28.27 -0.36 -2.13
N ASN A 80 27.02 -0.55 -1.72
CA ASN A 80 26.57 -1.79 -1.10
C ASN A 80 26.58 -2.92 -2.17
N PRO A 81 27.40 -3.96 -2.02
CA PRO A 81 27.52 -5.03 -3.01
C PRO A 81 26.20 -5.76 -3.26
N ASP A 82 25.32 -5.82 -2.26
CA ASP A 82 24.04 -6.52 -2.36
C ASP A 82 23.02 -5.71 -3.18
N LEU A 83 23.17 -4.39 -3.26
CA LEU A 83 22.17 -3.52 -3.88
C LEU A 83 22.65 -2.85 -5.17
N LYS A 84 23.97 -2.73 -5.37
CA LYS A 84 24.57 -1.94 -6.47
C LYS A 84 24.13 -2.38 -7.88
N ASP A 85 23.84 -3.67 -8.06
CA ASP A 85 23.47 -4.24 -9.35
C ASP A 85 21.97 -4.60 -9.43
N LYS A 86 21.22 -4.40 -8.35
CA LYS A 86 19.79 -4.70 -8.31
C LYS A 86 18.97 -3.58 -8.95
N THR A 87 17.92 -3.98 -9.67
CA THR A 87 16.95 -3.03 -10.23
C THR A 87 15.84 -2.75 -9.23
N ALA A 88 15.68 -1.49 -8.84
CA ALA A 88 14.53 -1.08 -8.04
C ALA A 88 13.30 -0.84 -8.91
N VAL A 89 12.14 -1.33 -8.49
CA VAL A 89 10.89 -1.26 -9.25
C VAL A 89 9.85 -0.34 -8.63
N ARG A 90 9.89 -0.12 -7.31
CA ARG A 90 9.02 0.83 -6.62
C ARG A 90 9.56 1.20 -5.24
N SER A 91 9.08 2.32 -4.72
CA SER A 91 9.27 2.73 -3.32
C SER A 91 7.94 3.13 -2.70
N ALA A 92 7.77 2.92 -1.40
CA ALA A 92 6.58 3.34 -0.67
C ALA A 92 6.88 3.56 0.82
N CYS A 93 6.04 4.36 1.46
CA CYS A 93 5.96 4.50 2.90
C CYS A 93 5.07 3.37 3.46
N VAL A 94 5.64 2.48 4.26
CA VAL A 94 4.94 1.33 4.85
C VAL A 94 5.00 1.40 6.37
N PRO A 95 3.96 0.95 7.09
CA PRO A 95 4.00 0.98 8.53
C PRO A 95 5.04 -0.01 9.06
N VAL A 96 5.82 0.39 10.07
CA VAL A 96 6.83 -0.47 10.71
C VAL A 96 6.19 -1.74 11.30
N SER A 97 4.94 -1.65 11.74
CA SER A 97 4.12 -2.77 12.21
C SER A 97 3.88 -3.87 11.16
N SER A 98 4.10 -3.57 9.87
CA SER A 98 3.94 -4.52 8.75
C SER A 98 5.25 -5.17 8.28
N ILE A 99 6.36 -4.89 8.97
CA ILE A 99 7.68 -5.47 8.64
C ILE A 99 7.84 -6.76 9.45
N GLU A 100 8.00 -7.89 8.75
CA GLU A 100 8.25 -9.22 9.33
C GLU A 100 9.72 -9.45 9.69
#